data_AF-A0A6A6W1B6-F1
#
_entry.id   AF-A0A6A6W1B6-F1
#
_cell.length_a   1.000
_cell.length_b   1.000
_cell.length_c   1.000
_cell.angle_alpha   90.00
_cell.angle_beta   90.00
_cell.angle_gamma   90.00
#
_symmetry.space_group_name_H-M   'P 1'
#
loop_
_entity.id
_entity.type
_entity.pdbx_description
1 polymer ?
#
loop_
_entity_poly.entity_id
_entity_poly.type
_entity_poly.pdbx_seq_one_letter_code
_entity_poly.pdbx_strand_id
1 'polypeptide(L)'
;MTKLLFFLAALTSLSTVNGFTLSPYGSAKCSGRANGKQEYNPGDGCRREFAGVTSSVVIQRDDAKDNNHVVVFFKSDDCRPDEDNIIVWKDDKGCQDVGYGSFEVWDLGDLDG
;
A
#
# COMPACT_ATOMS: atom_id res chain seq x y z
N MET A 1 53.06 13.77 -0.57
CA MET A 1 52.76 12.57 0.24
C MET A 1 51.54 12.93 1.09
N THR A 2 50.36 12.32 1.07
CA THR A 2 49.82 11.11 0.44
C THR A 2 48.30 11.28 0.44
N LYS A 3 47.65 10.91 -0.67
CA LYS A 3 46.19 10.84 -0.84
C LYS A 3 45.59 9.85 0.18
N LEU A 4 44.56 10.22 0.91
CA LEU A 4 43.62 9.25 1.50
C LEU A 4 42.19 9.61 1.10
N LEU A 5 41.75 8.94 0.04
CA LEU A 5 40.34 8.75 -0.31
C LEU A 5 39.70 7.89 0.80
N PHE A 6 38.79 8.45 1.58
CA PHE A 6 37.82 7.65 2.33
C PHE A 6 36.54 7.53 1.49
N PHE A 7 36.48 6.45 0.72
CA PHE A 7 35.25 5.86 0.23
C PHE A 7 34.41 5.44 1.44
N LEU A 8 33.39 6.23 1.80
CA LEU A 8 32.27 5.70 2.59
C LEU A 8 31.16 5.33 1.60
N ALA A 9 31.24 4.08 1.14
CA ALA A 9 30.10 3.40 0.55
C ALA A 9 29.05 3.21 1.66
N ALA A 10 28.17 4.19 1.82
CA ALA A 10 26.92 3.96 2.52
C ALA A 10 26.08 3.04 1.63
N LEU A 11 26.19 1.73 1.88
CA LEU A 11 25.21 0.76 1.43
C LEU A 11 23.86 1.26 1.96
N THR A 12 23.08 1.89 1.09
CA THR A 12 21.65 2.01 1.28
C THR A 12 21.16 0.58 1.41
N SER A 13 20.86 0.16 2.63
CA SER A 13 20.09 -1.03 2.92
C SER A 13 18.81 -0.92 2.10
N LEU A 14 18.76 -1.61 0.96
CA LEU A 14 17.52 -1.93 0.27
C LEU A 14 16.75 -2.82 1.26
N SER A 15 16.00 -2.18 2.15
CA SER A 15 14.93 -2.86 2.86
C SER A 15 13.97 -3.32 1.78
N THR A 16 13.99 -4.60 1.47
CA THR A 16 12.89 -5.27 0.78
C THR A 16 11.71 -5.22 1.73
N VAL A 17 11.00 -4.09 1.73
CA VAL A 17 9.76 -3.93 2.46
C VAL A 17 8.67 -4.65 1.67
N ASN A 18 7.91 -5.49 2.36
CA ASN A 18 6.88 -6.32 1.76
C ASN A 18 5.63 -5.48 1.52
N GLY A 19 5.37 -5.11 0.26
CA GLY A 19 4.33 -4.15 -0.11
C GLY A 19 3.10 -4.73 -0.81
N PHE A 20 2.11 -3.87 -1.01
CA PHE A 20 0.97 -4.08 -1.88
C PHE A 20 1.15 -3.27 -3.16
N THR A 21 1.00 -3.93 -4.30
CA THR A 21 0.77 -3.26 -5.57
C THR A 21 -0.72 -3.03 -5.76
N LEU A 22 -1.12 -1.76 -5.83
CA LEU A 22 -2.51 -1.34 -6.06
C LEU A 22 -2.65 -0.84 -7.50
N SER A 23 -3.72 -1.28 -8.18
CA SER A 23 -4.11 -0.77 -9.49
C SER A 23 -5.55 -0.24 -9.43
N PRO A 24 -5.76 1.07 -9.26
CA PRO A 24 -7.08 1.67 -9.17
C PRO A 24 -7.78 1.77 -10.54
N TYR A 25 -9.10 1.64 -10.54
CA TYR A 25 -9.98 1.72 -11.71
C TYR A 25 -11.13 2.70 -11.42
N GLY A 26 -11.49 3.51 -12.41
CA GLY A 26 -12.64 4.43 -12.29
C GLY A 26 -14.01 3.77 -12.41
N SER A 27 -14.06 2.50 -12.80
CA SER A 27 -15.27 1.70 -12.96
C SER A 27 -15.39 0.65 -11.85
N ALA A 28 -16.58 0.06 -11.71
CA ALA A 28 -16.75 -1.11 -10.86
C ALA A 28 -16.09 -2.37 -11.47
N LYS A 29 -15.80 -3.35 -10.61
CA LYS A 29 -15.26 -4.67 -10.93
C LYS A 29 -13.98 -4.63 -11.76
N CYS A 30 -13.18 -3.58 -11.59
CA CYS A 30 -11.89 -3.37 -12.23
C CYS A 30 -11.95 -3.53 -13.75
N SER A 31 -13.03 -3.03 -14.34
CA SER A 31 -13.28 -3.11 -15.78
C SER A 31 -12.60 -1.96 -16.54
N GLY A 32 -12.19 -2.20 -17.78
CA GLY A 32 -11.53 -1.17 -18.58
C GLY A 32 -10.06 -0.93 -18.18
N ARG A 33 -9.63 0.34 -18.20
CA ARG A 33 -8.23 0.73 -17.99
C ARG A 33 -7.99 1.17 -16.55
N ALA A 34 -6.93 0.67 -15.94
CA ALA A 34 -6.45 1.16 -14.65
C ALA A 34 -5.96 2.62 -14.77
N ASN A 35 -6.28 3.44 -13.76
CA ASN A 35 -5.83 4.82 -13.64
C ASN A 35 -4.34 4.90 -13.27
N GLY A 36 -3.80 3.85 -12.64
CA GLY A 36 -2.40 3.73 -12.26
C GLY A 36 -2.05 2.32 -11.81
N LYS A 37 -0.77 2.12 -11.49
CA LYS A 37 -0.26 0.92 -10.81
C LYS A 37 0.94 1.35 -9.98
N GLN A 38 0.88 1.13 -8.67
CA GLN A 38 1.93 1.56 -7.76
C GLN A 38 2.04 0.62 -6.56
N GLU A 39 3.27 0.48 -6.06
CA GLU A 39 3.60 -0.29 -4.87
C GLU A 39 3.53 0.62 -3.63
N TYR A 40 3.04 0.05 -2.53
CA TYR A 40 2.90 0.71 -1.24
C TYR A 40 3.34 -0.23 -0.13
N ASN A 41 4.10 0.29 0.81
CA ASN A 41 4.71 -0.45 1.90
C ASN A 41 4.17 0.03 3.26
N PRO A 42 4.23 -0.80 4.30
CA PRO A 42 4.05 -0.30 5.67
C PRO A 42 5.00 0.86 5.94
N GLY A 43 4.50 1.90 6.61
CA GLY A 43 5.29 3.10 6.91
C GLY A 43 5.29 4.18 5.81
N ASP A 44 4.68 3.93 4.64
CA ASP A 44 4.47 4.96 3.61
C ASP A 44 3.47 6.06 4.04
N GLY A 45 2.80 5.85 5.18
CA GLY A 45 1.83 6.75 5.79
C GLY A 45 0.49 6.80 5.04
N CYS A 46 -0.38 7.73 5.47
CA CYS A 46 -1.68 7.92 4.86
C CYS A 46 -1.59 8.42 3.41
N ARG A 47 -2.27 7.72 2.50
CA ARG A 47 -2.26 7.95 1.05
C ARG A 47 -3.62 8.34 0.52
N ARG A 48 -3.65 9.12 -0.56
CA ARG A 48 -4.88 9.67 -1.19
C ARG A 48 -4.82 9.66 -2.72
N GLU A 49 -3.77 9.08 -3.28
CA GLU A 49 -3.59 8.96 -4.72
C GLU A 49 -4.84 8.32 -5.33
N PHE A 50 -5.38 8.93 -6.39
CA PHE A 50 -6.58 8.47 -7.08
C PHE A 50 -7.88 8.45 -6.25
N ALA A 51 -7.89 9.00 -5.03
CA ALA A 51 -9.13 9.21 -4.28
C ALA A 51 -10.12 10.10 -5.05
N GLY A 52 -11.42 9.81 -4.92
CA GLY A 52 -12.49 10.51 -5.62
C GLY A 52 -12.67 10.19 -7.11
N VAL A 53 -11.71 9.49 -7.73
CA VAL A 53 -11.82 8.98 -9.12
C VAL A 53 -11.75 7.46 -9.21
N THR A 54 -11.54 6.78 -8.08
CA THR A 54 -11.47 5.32 -7.99
C THR A 54 -12.80 4.75 -7.51
N SER A 55 -13.30 3.74 -8.24
CA SER A 55 -14.49 2.97 -7.89
C SER A 55 -14.13 1.53 -7.49
N SER A 56 -13.02 0.99 -8.02
CA SER A 56 -12.52 -0.33 -7.65
C SER A 56 -10.99 -0.41 -7.74
N VAL A 57 -10.38 -1.37 -7.04
CA VAL A 57 -8.92 -1.54 -6.96
C VAL A 57 -8.57 -3.01 -7.12
N VAL A 58 -7.61 -3.31 -7.99
CA VAL A 58 -6.92 -4.61 -7.97
C VAL A 58 -5.79 -4.53 -6.96
N ILE A 59 -5.79 -5.47 -6.02
CA ILE A 59 -4.81 -5.54 -4.94
C ILE A 59 -3.94 -6.77 -5.15
N GLN A 60 -2.64 -6.56 -5.35
CA GLN A 60 -1.65 -7.61 -5.51
C GLN A 60 -0.65 -7.50 -4.37
N ARG A 61 -0.52 -8.55 -3.56
CA ARG A 61 0.52 -8.65 -2.54
C ARG A 61 1.80 -9.18 -3.19
N ASP A 62 2.95 -8.63 -2.80
CA ASP A 62 4.24 -9.27 -3.09
C ASP A 62 4.36 -10.55 -2.24
N ASP A 63 4.55 -11.70 -2.89
CA ASP A 63 4.47 -13.05 -2.31
C ASP A 63 5.68 -13.41 -1.41
N ALA A 64 6.54 -12.45 -1.11
CA ALA A 64 7.62 -12.54 -0.15
C ALA A 64 7.13 -12.54 1.33
N LYS A 65 6.67 -13.71 1.77
CA LYS A 65 6.78 -14.29 3.13
C LYS A 65 6.19 -13.61 4.38
N ASP A 66 5.77 -12.35 4.42
CA ASP A 66 5.11 -11.79 5.61
C ASP A 66 3.58 -11.69 5.49
N ASN A 67 2.90 -12.40 6.41
CA ASN A 67 1.45 -12.52 6.46
C ASN A 67 0.76 -11.36 7.21
N ASN A 68 1.52 -10.45 7.81
CA ASN A 68 1.01 -9.54 8.83
C ASN A 68 0.63 -8.15 8.29
N HIS A 69 0.84 -7.87 7.01
CA HIS A 69 0.43 -6.58 6.45
C HIS A 69 -1.01 -6.63 5.91
N VAL A 70 -1.72 -5.51 6.04
CA VAL A 70 -3.05 -5.29 5.44
C VAL A 70 -3.10 -3.95 4.74
N VAL A 71 -3.98 -3.82 3.75
CA VAL A 71 -4.34 -2.52 3.19
C VAL A 71 -5.71 -2.12 3.72
N VAL A 72 -5.79 -0.93 4.31
CA VAL A 72 -7.00 -0.38 4.90
C VAL A 72 -7.46 0.78 4.03
N PHE A 73 -8.69 0.71 3.54
CA PHE A 73 -9.33 1.81 2.80
C PHE A 73 -10.32 2.54 3.71
N PHE A 74 -10.19 3.86 3.74
CA PHE A 74 -11.01 4.74 4.55
C PHE A 74 -11.94 5.55 3.65
N LYS A 75 -13.15 5.83 4.14
CA LYS A 75 -14.05 6.78 3.48
C LYS A 75 -13.62 8.22 3.75
N SER A 76 -13.04 8.47 4.91
CA SER A 76 -12.38 9.72 5.27
C SER A 76 -11.11 9.93 4.45
N ASP A 77 -10.44 11.05 4.72
CA ASP A 77 -9.34 11.56 3.93
C ASP A 77 -8.05 11.75 4.73
N ASP A 78 -8.05 11.21 5.95
CA ASP A 78 -7.03 11.35 6.99
C ASP A 78 -6.55 10.01 7.57
N CYS A 79 -7.00 8.88 7.02
CA CYS A 79 -6.69 7.52 7.48
C CYS A 79 -6.96 7.28 8.96
N ARG A 80 -7.91 8.04 9.54
CA ARG A 80 -8.37 7.79 10.90
C ARG A 80 -9.48 6.76 10.84
N PRO A 81 -9.34 5.64 11.56
CA PRO A 81 -10.37 4.62 11.52
C PRO A 81 -11.69 5.15 12.12
N ASP A 82 -12.76 5.10 11.33
CA ASP A 82 -14.15 5.21 11.80
C ASP A 82 -14.89 3.86 11.72
N GLU A 83 -16.21 3.83 11.95
CA GLU A 83 -16.99 2.59 11.92
C GLU A 83 -17.20 2.02 10.49
N ASP A 84 -16.90 2.78 9.43
CA ASP A 84 -17.22 2.46 8.03
C ASP A 84 -15.98 2.10 7.16
N ASN A 85 -14.82 1.83 7.78
CA ASN A 85 -13.62 1.47 7.02
C ASN A 85 -13.74 0.09 6.39
N ILE A 86 -13.15 -0.06 5.20
CA ILE A 86 -13.04 -1.33 4.50
C ILE A 86 -11.60 -1.84 4.67
N ILE A 87 -11.45 -2.89 5.46
CA ILE A 87 -10.17 -3.58 5.66
C ILE A 87 -10.10 -4.72 4.64
N VAL A 88 -9.11 -4.70 3.76
CA VAL A 88 -8.89 -5.81 2.81
C VAL A 88 -7.76 -6.69 3.30
N TRP A 89 -8.09 -7.96 3.54
CA TRP A 89 -7.16 -8.95 4.06
C TRP A 89 -6.42 -9.68 2.94
N LYS A 90 -5.33 -10.33 3.34
CA LYS A 90 -4.46 -11.25 2.60
C LYS A 90 -5.17 -12.21 1.65
N ASP A 91 -6.35 -12.67 2.03
CA ASP A 91 -7.04 -13.78 1.39
C ASP A 91 -7.96 -13.30 0.25
N ASP A 92 -8.24 -11.99 0.22
CA ASP A 92 -9.10 -11.32 -0.76
C ASP A 92 -8.29 -10.91 -1.99
N LYS A 93 -7.67 -11.91 -2.64
CA LYS A 93 -6.97 -11.70 -3.90
C LYS A 93 -7.96 -11.19 -4.96
N GLY A 94 -7.73 -10.00 -5.49
CA GLY A 94 -8.36 -9.56 -6.73
C GLY A 94 -8.90 -8.14 -6.70
N CYS A 95 -9.99 -7.97 -7.44
CA CYS A 95 -10.68 -6.70 -7.60
C CYS A 95 -11.64 -6.44 -6.45
N GLN A 96 -11.51 -5.27 -5.82
CA GLN A 96 -12.39 -4.82 -4.76
C GLN A 96 -13.13 -3.55 -5.20
N ASP A 97 -14.46 -3.53 -5.07
CA ASP A 97 -15.27 -2.33 -5.31
C ASP A 97 -15.16 -1.38 -4.11
N VAL A 98 -14.05 -0.66 -4.04
CA VAL A 98 -13.72 0.28 -2.96
C VAL A 98 -13.56 1.69 -3.51
N GLY A 99 -14.61 2.50 -3.37
CA GLY A 99 -14.47 3.96 -3.44
C GLY A 99 -13.92 4.47 -2.10
N TYR A 100 -12.73 5.05 -2.10
CA TYR A 100 -12.03 5.52 -0.90
C TYR A 100 -11.68 7.02 -0.97
N GLY A 101 -11.56 7.65 0.21
CA GLY A 101 -11.00 8.98 0.40
C GLY A 101 -9.51 8.94 0.74
N SER A 102 -9.08 7.90 1.46
CA SER A 102 -7.67 7.61 1.75
C SER A 102 -7.43 6.11 1.96
N PHE A 103 -6.16 5.70 2.01
CA PHE A 103 -5.76 4.34 2.36
C PHE A 103 -4.40 4.31 3.04
N GLU A 104 -4.13 3.22 3.76
CA GLU A 104 -2.83 2.99 4.40
C GLU A 104 -2.50 1.49 4.43
N VAL A 105 -1.21 1.16 4.39
CA VAL A 105 -0.73 -0.20 4.60
C VAL A 105 -0.26 -0.32 6.05
N TRP A 106 -0.92 -1.18 6.82
CA TRP A 106 -0.59 -1.41 8.22
C TRP A 106 0.21 -2.68 8.40
N ASP A 107 1.16 -2.65 9.34
CA ASP A 107 1.83 -3.83 9.87
C ASP A 107 1.13 -4.27 11.16
N LEU A 108 0.54 -5.46 11.14
CA LEU A 108 -0.13 -6.04 12.30
C LEU A 108 0.82 -6.85 13.20
N GLY A 109 2.07 -7.09 12.76
CA GLY A 109 3.08 -7.82 13.53
C GLY A 109 3.55 -7.08 14.77
N ASP A 110 3.43 -5.75 14.78
CA ASP A 110 3.77 -4.89 15.91
C ASP A 110 2.64 -4.74 16.95
N LEU A 111 1.46 -5.35 16.71
CA LEU A 111 0.30 -5.24 17.61
C LEU A 111 0.26 -6.33 18.71
N ASP A 112 1.13 -7.34 18.63
CA ASP A 112 1.22 -8.46 19.60
C ASP A 112 2.27 -8.21 20.73
N GLY A 113 2.52 -6.95 21.08
CA GLY A 113 3.41 -6.57 22.19
C GLY A 113 2.98 -7.10 23.56
#